data_AF-A0A924CWZ6-F1
#
_entry.id   AF-A0A924CWZ6-F1
#
_cell.length_a   1.000
_cell.length_b   1.000
_cell.length_c   1.000
_cell.angle_alpha   90.00
_cell.angle_beta   90.00
_cell.angle_gamma   90.00
#
_symmetry.space_group_name_H-M   'P 1'
#
loop_
_entity.id
_entity.type
_entity.pdbx_description
1 polymer ?
#
loop_
_entity_poly.entity_id
_entity_poly.type
_entity_poly.pdbx_seq_one_letter_code
_entity_poly.pdbx_strand_id
1 'polypeptide(L)'
;MGAYLARIDAAAPAARWAMVRNWIFTEPLPFFAEMRAERPVLALPNLTLAFRHADCMTILRRHQSFGVDLYKPKQGDYFMAQDDTAVHWREKSIMKTVLDKEDVPAIRKWVGDTTAAALNAGKGDIEAVRSITRGIPVSLVQHWFGFSDADPDKLIEWAYWNQQDAFWNQPFDAPFVKDPQKIIDNRQRASVMLG
;
A
#
# COMPACT_ATOMS: atom_id res chain seq x y z
N MET A 1 7.37 22.35 -23.12
CA MET A 1 6.33 21.35 -22.80
C MET A 1 6.88 20.00 -23.20
N GLY A 2 7.17 19.15 -22.23
CA GLY A 2 7.74 17.83 -22.46
C GLY A 2 6.76 16.86 -23.14
N ALA A 3 7.26 15.67 -23.46
CA ALA A 3 6.57 14.69 -24.30
C ALA A 3 5.34 14.09 -23.59
N TYR A 4 5.37 13.94 -22.26
CA TYR A 4 4.25 13.37 -21.52
C TYR A 4 3.10 14.38 -21.38
N LEU A 5 3.40 15.63 -21.00
CA LEU A 5 2.41 16.69 -20.86
C LEU A 5 1.72 17.00 -22.18
N ALA A 6 2.46 17.08 -23.27
CA ALA A 6 1.88 17.28 -24.59
C ALA A 6 0.86 16.19 -24.95
N ARG A 7 1.16 14.92 -24.61
CA ARG A 7 0.24 13.80 -24.84
C ARG A 7 -0.96 13.81 -23.89
N ILE A 8 -0.77 14.20 -22.62
CA ILE A 8 -1.87 14.35 -21.66
C ILE A 8 -2.83 15.45 -22.12
N ASP A 9 -2.30 16.59 -22.55
CA ASP A 9 -3.10 17.73 -22.97
C ASP A 9 -3.88 17.45 -24.25
N ALA A 10 -3.27 16.74 -25.19
CA ALA A 10 -3.92 16.30 -26.43
C ALA A 10 -4.96 15.17 -26.22
N ALA A 11 -4.86 14.41 -25.11
CA ALA A 11 -5.78 13.32 -24.84
C ALA A 11 -7.15 13.81 -24.35
N ALA A 12 -8.21 13.10 -24.75
CA ALA A 12 -9.55 13.28 -24.22
C ALA A 12 -9.56 13.10 -22.69
N PRO A 13 -10.31 13.90 -21.91
CA PRO A 13 -10.28 13.86 -20.45
C PRO A 13 -10.45 12.47 -19.83
N ALA A 14 -11.34 11.64 -20.40
CA ALA A 14 -11.59 10.27 -19.93
C ALA A 14 -10.40 9.31 -20.13
N ALA A 15 -9.50 9.57 -21.09
CA ALA A 15 -8.35 8.73 -21.38
C ALA A 15 -7.10 9.11 -20.55
N ARG A 16 -7.08 10.31 -19.95
CA ARG A 16 -5.88 10.86 -19.29
C ARG A 16 -5.42 10.01 -18.12
N TRP A 17 -6.34 9.53 -17.28
CA TRP A 17 -5.96 8.72 -16.12
C TRP A 17 -5.34 7.38 -16.54
N ALA A 18 -5.92 6.68 -17.51
CA ALA A 18 -5.36 5.43 -18.03
C ALA A 18 -3.95 5.60 -18.59
N MET A 19 -3.73 6.66 -19.36
CA MET A 19 -2.43 7.01 -19.90
C MET A 19 -1.41 7.33 -18.79
N VAL A 20 -1.78 8.20 -17.85
CA VAL A 20 -0.92 8.60 -16.73
C VAL A 20 -0.56 7.41 -15.84
N ARG A 21 -1.56 6.61 -15.44
CA ARG A 21 -1.35 5.43 -14.61
C ARG A 21 -0.44 4.42 -15.29
N ASN A 22 -0.56 4.22 -16.61
CA ASN A 22 0.34 3.35 -17.34
C ASN A 22 1.80 3.80 -17.19
N TRP A 23 2.10 5.09 -17.39
CA TRP A 23 3.49 5.59 -17.25
C TRP A 23 4.02 5.54 -15.82
N ILE A 24 3.17 5.66 -14.80
CA ILE A 24 3.57 5.42 -13.41
C ILE A 24 4.16 4.02 -13.23
N PHE A 25 3.69 3.01 -13.98
CA PHE A 25 4.18 1.64 -13.88
C PHE A 25 5.26 1.29 -14.90
N THR A 26 5.19 1.82 -16.13
CA THR A 26 6.07 1.42 -17.22
C THR A 26 7.28 2.33 -17.40
N GLU A 27 7.14 3.63 -17.12
CA GLU A 27 8.15 4.66 -17.37
C GLU A 27 8.24 5.69 -16.22
N PRO A 28 8.28 5.28 -14.92
CA PRO A 28 8.07 6.19 -13.80
C PRO A 28 9.11 7.31 -13.70
N LEU A 29 10.39 6.99 -13.88
CA LEU A 29 11.48 7.95 -13.68
C LEU A 29 11.42 9.13 -14.65
N PRO A 30 11.36 8.93 -15.98
CA PRO A 30 11.24 10.04 -16.92
C PRO A 30 9.90 10.78 -16.78
N PHE A 31 8.79 10.06 -16.59
CA PHE A 31 7.48 10.68 -16.38
C PHE A 31 7.47 11.62 -15.16
N PHE A 32 7.91 11.12 -14.00
CA PHE A 32 7.94 11.93 -12.78
C PHE A 32 8.94 13.08 -12.85
N ALA A 33 10.05 12.92 -13.59
CA ALA A 33 11.00 14.02 -13.80
C ALA A 33 10.34 15.19 -14.54
N GLU A 34 9.62 14.91 -15.63
CA GLU A 34 8.88 15.92 -16.38
C GLU A 34 7.78 16.57 -15.52
N MET A 35 6.98 15.77 -14.80
CA MET A 35 5.92 16.32 -13.95
C MET A 35 6.47 17.25 -12.88
N ARG A 36 7.55 16.88 -12.17
CA ARG A 36 8.16 17.75 -11.15
C ARG A 36 8.68 19.07 -11.72
N ALA A 37 9.24 19.03 -12.93
CA ALA A 37 9.81 20.20 -13.59
C ALA A 37 8.72 21.15 -14.13
N GLU A 38 7.72 20.60 -14.83
CA GLU A 38 6.82 21.38 -15.66
C GLU A 38 5.40 21.52 -15.12
N ARG A 39 4.85 20.47 -14.48
CA ARG A 39 3.48 20.47 -13.94
C ARG A 39 3.38 19.63 -12.67
N PRO A 40 3.88 20.15 -11.54
CA PRO A 40 4.04 19.39 -10.29
C PRO A 40 2.73 19.04 -9.59
N VAL A 41 1.64 19.70 -9.98
CA VAL A 41 0.27 19.38 -9.59
C VAL A 41 -0.53 19.17 -10.87
N LEU A 42 -0.90 17.91 -11.14
CA LEU A 42 -1.67 17.52 -12.31
C LEU A 42 -3.10 17.20 -11.89
N ALA A 43 -4.03 18.11 -12.20
CA ALA A 43 -5.45 17.87 -12.02
C ALA A 43 -6.00 17.07 -13.20
N LEU A 44 -6.64 15.94 -12.91
CA LEU A 44 -7.41 15.11 -13.84
C LEU A 44 -8.88 15.11 -13.41
N PRO A 45 -9.83 14.69 -14.27
CA PRO A 45 -11.25 14.71 -13.92
C PRO A 45 -11.61 13.93 -12.64
N ASN A 46 -10.91 12.82 -12.37
CA ASN A 46 -11.24 11.91 -11.28
C ASN A 46 -10.32 12.03 -10.07
N LEU A 47 -9.14 12.66 -10.22
CA LEU A 47 -8.11 12.74 -9.18
C LEU A 47 -7.06 13.80 -9.50
N THR A 48 -6.32 14.23 -8.49
CA THR A 48 -5.18 15.15 -8.63
C THR A 48 -3.91 14.47 -8.15
N LEU A 49 -2.83 14.60 -8.91
CA LEU A 49 -1.52 14.05 -8.57
C LEU A 49 -0.55 15.19 -8.20
N ALA A 50 0.18 14.99 -7.10
CA ALA A 50 1.27 15.87 -6.69
C ALA A 50 2.61 15.14 -6.80
N PHE A 51 3.63 15.79 -7.37
CA PHE A 51 4.89 15.12 -7.73
C PHE A 51 6.11 15.66 -6.98
N ARG A 52 6.06 16.89 -6.46
CA ARG A 52 7.17 17.44 -5.66
C ARG A 52 7.04 16.98 -4.22
N HIS A 53 8.18 16.66 -3.62
CA HIS A 53 8.26 16.29 -2.21
C HIS A 53 7.56 17.31 -1.29
N ALA A 54 7.76 18.61 -1.51
CA ALA A 54 7.13 19.66 -0.71
C ALA A 54 5.60 19.65 -0.78
N ASP A 55 5.05 19.39 -1.97
CA ASP A 55 3.59 19.30 -2.19
C ASP A 55 3.04 18.06 -1.48
N CYS A 56 3.69 16.90 -1.66
CA CYS A 56 3.31 15.65 -0.97
C CYS A 56 3.34 15.82 0.55
N MET A 57 4.40 16.42 1.10
CA MET A 57 4.50 16.66 2.55
C MET A 57 3.42 17.63 3.05
N THR A 58 3.04 18.62 2.24
CA THR A 58 1.96 19.54 2.59
C THR A 58 0.62 18.81 2.63
N ILE A 59 0.32 17.97 1.63
CA ILE A 59 -0.89 17.16 1.59
C ILE A 59 -0.96 16.23 2.80
N LEU A 60 0.10 15.45 3.06
CA LEU A 60 0.17 14.48 4.16
C LEU A 60 0.05 15.10 5.56
N ARG A 61 0.35 16.39 5.72
CA ARG A 61 0.25 17.11 7.00
C ARG A 61 -1.07 17.85 7.20
N ARG A 62 -1.92 17.92 6.18
CA ARG A 62 -3.18 18.69 6.21
C ARG A 62 -4.38 17.75 6.12
N HIS A 63 -4.51 16.83 7.06
CA HIS A 63 -5.61 15.86 7.13
C HIS A 63 -7.01 16.51 7.12
N GLN A 64 -7.15 17.74 7.64
CA GLN A 64 -8.39 18.53 7.58
C GLN A 64 -8.82 18.88 6.15
N SER A 65 -7.89 18.90 5.19
CA SER A 65 -8.13 19.18 3.77
C SER A 65 -7.97 17.93 2.89
N PHE A 66 -7.13 16.99 3.32
CA PHE A 66 -6.79 15.76 2.62
C PHE A 66 -6.94 14.57 3.58
N GLY A 67 -8.18 14.20 3.83
CA GLY A 67 -8.52 13.10 4.73
C GLY A 67 -8.40 11.71 4.09
N VAL A 68 -8.70 10.69 4.89
CA VAL A 68 -8.60 9.27 4.52
C VAL A 68 -9.97 8.60 4.33
N ASP A 69 -11.05 9.37 4.29
CA ASP A 69 -12.45 8.90 4.18
C ASP A 69 -12.70 7.94 3.00
N LEU A 70 -11.91 8.05 1.93
CA LEU A 70 -11.95 7.14 0.79
C LEU A 70 -11.81 5.66 1.20
N TYR A 71 -11.04 5.38 2.27
CA TYR A 71 -10.77 4.02 2.72
C TYR A 71 -11.82 3.48 3.70
N LYS A 72 -12.64 4.35 4.30
CA LYS A 72 -13.62 3.98 5.34
C LYS A 72 -14.61 2.90 4.91
N PRO A 73 -15.20 2.91 3.70
CA PRO A 73 -16.13 1.85 3.28
C PRO A 73 -15.52 0.45 3.25
N LYS A 74 -14.18 0.35 3.16
CA LYS A 74 -13.45 -0.92 3.05
C LYS A 74 -12.71 -1.31 4.33
N GLN A 75 -12.31 -0.33 5.13
CA GLN A 75 -11.54 -0.55 6.36
C GLN A 75 -12.38 -0.38 7.63
N GLY A 76 -13.64 0.06 7.52
CA GLY A 76 -14.56 0.22 8.65
C GLY A 76 -14.02 1.20 9.69
N ASP A 77 -14.16 0.86 10.96
CA ASP A 77 -13.71 1.67 12.10
C ASP A 77 -12.23 1.47 12.43
N TYR A 78 -11.44 0.88 11.53
CA TYR A 78 -10.01 0.77 11.70
C TYR A 78 -9.37 2.14 11.93
N PHE A 79 -8.56 2.27 12.98
CA PHE A 79 -8.08 3.58 13.45
C PHE A 79 -7.23 4.34 12.41
N MET A 80 -6.57 3.64 11.49
CA MET A 80 -5.81 4.28 10.41
C MET A 80 -6.69 4.84 9.28
N ALA A 81 -7.97 4.48 9.24
CA ALA A 81 -8.96 5.00 8.29
C ALA A 81 -9.76 6.18 8.88
N GLN A 82 -9.25 6.83 9.93
CA GLN A 82 -9.91 7.95 10.61
C GLN A 82 -8.95 9.12 10.78
N ASP A 83 -9.45 10.33 10.52
CA ASP A 83 -8.69 11.58 10.68
C ASP A 83 -8.94 12.20 12.06
N ASP A 84 -7.90 12.26 12.90
CA ASP A 84 -7.84 13.08 14.13
C ASP A 84 -9.01 12.88 15.13
N THR A 85 -9.61 11.69 15.16
CA THR A 85 -10.69 11.35 16.10
C THR A 85 -10.14 10.88 17.46
N ALA A 86 -10.98 10.91 18.51
CA ALA A 86 -10.60 10.34 19.80
C ALA A 86 -10.27 8.84 19.71
N VAL A 87 -10.99 8.11 18.85
CA VAL A 87 -10.71 6.69 18.58
C VAL A 87 -9.35 6.54 17.89
N HIS A 88 -9.06 7.36 16.87
CA HIS A 88 -7.75 7.37 16.19
C HIS A 88 -6.60 7.48 17.19
N TRP A 89 -6.66 8.46 18.08
CA TRP A 89 -5.59 8.70 19.04
C TRP A 89 -5.48 7.61 20.11
N ARG A 90 -6.60 7.09 20.60
CA ARG A 90 -6.62 6.02 21.59
C ARG A 90 -5.98 4.75 21.04
N GLU A 91 -6.49 4.24 19.92
CA GLU A 91 -6.02 2.98 19.32
C GLU A 91 -4.57 3.10 18.82
N LYS A 92 -4.18 4.24 18.24
CA LYS A 92 -2.80 4.49 17.81
C LYS A 92 -1.83 4.55 18.98
N SER A 93 -2.25 5.07 20.13
CA SER A 93 -1.41 5.13 21.32
C SER A 93 -1.17 3.73 21.89
N ILE A 94 -2.21 2.88 21.91
CA ILE A 94 -2.07 1.46 22.27
C ILE A 94 -1.12 0.75 21.30
N MET A 95 -1.29 0.93 19.99
CA MET A 95 -0.41 0.29 19.00
C MET A 95 1.06 0.67 19.20
N LYS A 96 1.34 1.93 19.58
CA LYS A 96 2.71 2.39 19.86
C LYS A 96 3.34 1.70 21.07
N THR A 97 2.57 1.21 22.05
CA THR A 97 3.14 0.47 23.18
C THR A 97 3.54 -0.96 22.80
N VAL A 98 2.96 -1.50 21.72
CA VAL A 98 3.32 -2.82 21.16
C VAL A 98 4.46 -2.71 20.14
N LEU A 99 4.71 -1.50 19.63
CA LEU A 99 5.77 -1.17 18.67
C LEU A 99 6.89 -0.35 19.34
N ASP A 100 7.47 -0.90 20.40
CA ASP A 100 8.55 -0.20 21.11
C ASP A 100 9.78 -0.04 20.20
N LYS A 101 10.35 1.18 20.19
CA LYS A 101 11.58 1.45 19.45
C LYS A 101 12.79 0.75 20.06
N GLU A 102 12.73 0.45 21.36
CA GLU A 102 13.78 -0.29 22.06
C GLU A 102 13.91 -1.73 21.57
N ASP A 103 12.84 -2.29 21.00
CA ASP A 103 12.83 -3.63 20.41
C ASP A 103 13.47 -3.69 19.01
N VAL A 104 13.63 -2.54 18.33
CA VAL A 104 14.12 -2.49 16.94
C VAL A 104 15.46 -3.21 16.74
N PRO A 105 16.48 -3.10 17.63
CA PRO A 105 17.71 -3.88 17.52
C PRO A 105 17.47 -5.40 17.59
N ALA A 106 16.61 -5.87 18.49
CA ALA A 106 16.31 -7.28 18.66
C ALA A 106 15.51 -7.82 17.45
N ILE A 107 14.48 -7.09 17.00
CA ILE A 107 13.71 -7.38 15.79
C ILE A 107 14.65 -7.46 14.58
N ARG A 108 15.54 -6.47 14.41
CA ARG A 108 16.48 -6.44 13.28
C ARG A 108 17.40 -7.65 13.29
N LYS A 109 17.93 -8.03 14.45
CA LYS A 109 18.77 -9.22 14.59
C LYS A 109 17.98 -10.47 14.20
N TRP A 110 16.78 -10.64 14.74
CA TRP A 110 15.91 -11.77 14.44
C TRP A 110 15.61 -11.87 12.94
N VAL A 111 15.18 -10.77 12.31
CA VAL A 111 14.92 -10.72 10.86
C VAL A 111 16.15 -11.11 10.05
N GLY A 112 17.34 -10.61 10.43
CA GLY A 112 18.60 -10.95 9.78
C GLY A 112 18.93 -12.43 9.88
N ASP A 113 18.83 -13.01 11.07
CA ASP A 113 19.11 -14.42 11.33
C ASP A 113 18.12 -15.33 10.59
N THR A 114 16.82 -15.02 10.63
CA THR A 114 15.77 -15.79 9.93
C THR A 114 15.94 -15.72 8.42
N THR A 115 16.31 -14.55 7.88
CA THR A 115 16.59 -14.38 6.45
C THR A 115 17.82 -15.19 6.03
N ALA A 116 18.89 -15.15 6.82
CA ALA A 116 20.10 -15.93 6.55
C ALA A 116 19.82 -17.44 6.55
N ALA A 117 19.00 -17.92 7.51
CA ALA A 117 18.57 -19.31 7.56
C ALA A 117 17.78 -19.72 6.30
N ALA A 118 16.83 -18.88 5.86
CA ALA A 118 16.04 -19.12 4.65
C ALA A 118 16.92 -19.18 3.38
N LEU A 119 17.90 -18.28 3.26
CA LEU A 119 18.85 -18.27 2.14
C LEU A 119 19.73 -19.52 2.13
N ASN A 120 20.25 -19.93 3.28
CA ASN A 120 21.06 -21.14 3.40
C ASN A 120 20.26 -22.41 3.05
N ALA A 121 18.97 -22.45 3.41
CA ALA A 121 18.09 -23.59 3.10
C ALA A 121 17.80 -23.74 1.59
N GLY A 122 17.85 -22.65 0.81
CA GLY A 122 17.60 -22.68 -0.64
C GLY A 122 18.67 -23.39 -1.46
N LYS A 123 19.86 -23.66 -0.92
CA LYS A 123 20.95 -24.40 -1.59
C LYS A 123 21.27 -23.91 -3.03
N GLY A 124 21.15 -22.61 -3.27
CA GLY A 124 21.46 -21.98 -4.56
C GLY A 124 20.26 -21.69 -5.46
N ASP A 125 19.04 -22.09 -5.07
CA ASP A 125 17.80 -21.72 -5.76
C ASP A 125 16.71 -21.36 -4.74
N ILE A 126 16.06 -20.21 -4.94
CA ILE A 126 15.06 -19.71 -3.99
C ILE A 126 13.98 -18.90 -4.70
N GLU A 127 12.72 -19.19 -4.37
CA GLU A 127 11.60 -18.30 -4.69
C GLU A 127 11.61 -17.13 -3.70
N ALA A 128 12.38 -16.08 -4.04
CA ALA A 128 12.64 -14.95 -3.16
C ALA A 128 11.36 -14.21 -2.73
N VAL A 129 10.32 -14.19 -3.57
CA VAL A 129 9.09 -13.46 -3.23
C VAL A 129 8.38 -14.13 -2.06
N ARG A 130 8.08 -15.42 -2.18
CA ARG A 130 7.43 -16.22 -1.14
C ARG A 130 8.32 -16.37 0.08
N SER A 131 9.56 -16.81 -0.11
CA SER A 131 10.42 -17.21 1.03
C SER A 131 10.96 -16.01 1.81
N ILE A 132 11.26 -14.90 1.14
CA ILE A 132 11.87 -13.73 1.78
C ILE A 132 10.88 -12.58 1.90
N THR A 133 10.39 -12.04 0.78
CA THR A 133 9.65 -10.77 0.80
C THR A 133 8.27 -10.86 1.44
N ARG A 134 7.63 -12.03 1.39
CA ARG A 134 6.34 -12.31 2.06
C ARG A 134 6.54 -13.14 3.32
N GLY A 135 7.36 -14.19 3.22
CA GLY A 135 7.61 -15.13 4.30
C GLY A 135 8.17 -14.46 5.55
N ILE A 136 9.26 -13.68 5.44
CA ILE A 136 9.92 -13.09 6.61
C ILE A 136 9.01 -12.06 7.31
N PRO A 137 8.31 -11.14 6.63
CA PRO A 137 7.33 -10.27 7.29
C PRO A 137 6.20 -11.03 7.99
N VAL A 138 5.68 -12.11 7.41
CA VAL A 138 4.65 -12.92 8.07
C VAL A 138 5.19 -13.66 9.28
N SER A 139 6.37 -14.27 9.16
CA SER A 139 7.05 -14.89 10.30
C SER A 139 7.31 -13.88 11.42
N LEU A 140 7.65 -12.62 11.09
CA LEU A 140 7.81 -11.56 12.08
C LEU A 140 6.49 -11.31 12.82
N VAL A 141 5.37 -11.26 12.10
CA VAL A 141 4.05 -11.07 12.72
C VAL A 141 3.67 -12.24 13.62
N GLN A 142 3.92 -13.48 13.17
CA GLN A 142 3.68 -14.67 13.99
C GLN A 142 4.52 -14.68 15.26
N HIS A 143 5.81 -14.37 15.13
CA HIS A 143 6.76 -14.45 16.24
C HIS A 143 6.63 -13.27 17.22
N TRP A 144 6.64 -12.03 16.71
CA TRP A 144 6.73 -10.83 17.53
C TRP A 144 5.37 -10.34 18.03
N PHE A 145 4.31 -10.51 17.24
CA PHE A 145 2.96 -10.03 17.58
C PHE A 145 2.00 -11.15 18.02
N GLY A 146 2.50 -12.38 18.22
CA GLY A 146 1.75 -13.45 18.87
C GLY A 146 0.77 -14.21 17.99
N PHE A 147 0.93 -14.18 16.66
CA PHE A 147 0.12 -14.97 15.72
C PHE A 147 0.70 -16.37 15.48
N SER A 148 1.26 -17.02 16.51
CA SER A 148 2.02 -18.27 16.38
C SER A 148 1.22 -19.42 15.79
N ASP A 149 -0.10 -19.45 16.02
CA ASP A 149 -0.98 -20.53 15.60
C ASP A 149 -1.63 -20.29 14.22
N ALA A 150 -1.42 -19.10 13.65
CA ALA A 150 -1.97 -18.76 12.35
C ALA A 150 -1.21 -19.47 11.22
N ASP A 151 -1.92 -19.94 10.20
CA ASP A 151 -1.31 -20.49 8.99
C ASP A 151 -0.65 -19.35 8.17
N PRO A 152 0.65 -19.44 7.85
CA PRO A 152 1.37 -18.37 7.16
C PRO A 152 0.83 -18.13 5.73
N ASP A 153 0.43 -19.17 5.00
CA ASP A 153 -0.10 -19.00 3.64
C ASP A 153 -1.48 -18.31 3.69
N LYS A 154 -2.29 -18.62 4.70
CA LYS A 154 -3.57 -17.91 4.93
C LYS A 154 -3.36 -16.46 5.36
N LEU A 155 -2.38 -16.18 6.20
CA LEU A 155 -2.02 -14.80 6.59
C LEU A 155 -1.56 -13.97 5.38
N ILE A 156 -0.72 -14.55 4.51
CA ILE A 156 -0.29 -13.91 3.26
C ILE A 156 -1.50 -13.62 2.37
N GLU A 157 -2.38 -14.61 2.17
CA GLU A 157 -3.57 -14.45 1.34
C GLU A 157 -4.51 -13.37 1.88
N TRP A 158 -4.78 -13.39 3.17
CA TRP A 158 -5.60 -12.37 3.84
C TRP A 158 -5.00 -10.98 3.69
N ALA A 159 -3.70 -10.82 3.96
CA ALA A 159 -3.01 -9.54 3.83
C ALA A 159 -3.05 -9.02 2.38
N TYR A 160 -2.87 -9.92 1.40
CA TYR A 160 -2.92 -9.59 -0.02
C TYR A 160 -4.31 -9.05 -0.42
N TRP A 161 -5.38 -9.79 -0.13
CA TRP A 161 -6.73 -9.39 -0.57
C TRP A 161 -7.27 -8.16 0.15
N ASN A 162 -6.91 -7.97 1.44
CA ASN A 162 -7.23 -6.72 2.13
C ASN A 162 -6.54 -5.53 1.47
N GLN A 163 -5.27 -5.64 1.08
CA GLN A 163 -4.58 -4.55 0.38
C GLN A 163 -5.10 -4.33 -1.04
N GLN A 164 -5.42 -5.39 -1.79
CA GLN A 164 -6.00 -5.26 -3.13
C GLN A 164 -7.33 -4.52 -3.08
N ASP A 165 -8.23 -4.90 -2.19
CA ASP A 165 -9.52 -4.21 -2.10
C ASP A 165 -9.35 -2.78 -1.58
N ALA A 166 -8.56 -2.58 -0.52
CA ALA A 166 -8.41 -1.26 0.10
C ALA A 166 -7.72 -0.23 -0.79
N PHE A 167 -6.73 -0.62 -1.60
CA PHE A 167 -5.86 0.35 -2.30
C PHE A 167 -5.87 0.25 -3.83
N TRP A 168 -6.32 -0.88 -4.39
CA TRP A 168 -6.26 -1.14 -5.83
C TRP A 168 -7.64 -1.36 -6.47
N ASN A 169 -8.71 -1.20 -5.69
CA ASN A 169 -10.08 -1.39 -6.13
C ASN A 169 -10.94 -0.14 -5.82
N GLN A 170 -10.36 1.05 -5.96
CA GLN A 170 -11.06 2.32 -5.69
C GLN A 170 -11.92 2.74 -6.90
N PRO A 171 -12.87 3.69 -6.75
CA PRO A 171 -13.71 4.14 -7.86
C PRO A 171 -12.91 4.59 -9.10
N PHE A 172 -11.73 5.18 -8.90
CA PHE A 172 -10.84 5.59 -9.99
C PHE A 172 -10.01 4.44 -10.59
N ASP A 173 -9.98 3.25 -9.97
CA ASP A 173 -9.29 2.07 -10.50
C ASP A 173 -10.15 1.24 -11.46
N ALA A 174 -11.45 1.54 -11.56
CA ALA A 174 -12.40 0.82 -12.40
C ALA A 174 -11.92 0.53 -13.85
N PRO A 175 -11.18 1.44 -14.54
CA PRO A 175 -10.66 1.15 -15.88
C PRO A 175 -9.60 0.03 -15.94
N PHE A 176 -8.99 -0.36 -14.81
CA PHE A 176 -7.87 -1.32 -14.75
C PHE A 176 -8.24 -2.60 -14.01
N VAL A 177 -9.31 -2.57 -13.21
CA VAL A 177 -9.79 -3.73 -12.47
C VAL A 177 -10.82 -4.46 -13.32
N LYS A 178 -10.42 -5.60 -13.88
CA LYS A 178 -11.28 -6.42 -14.75
C LYS A 178 -12.51 -6.96 -14.02
N ASP A 179 -12.34 -7.34 -12.75
CA ASP A 179 -13.40 -7.94 -11.93
C ASP A 179 -13.29 -7.44 -10.47
N PRO A 180 -13.88 -6.25 -10.20
CA PRO A 180 -13.90 -5.66 -8.86
C PRO A 180 -14.58 -6.56 -7.82
N GLN A 181 -15.62 -7.29 -8.22
CA GLN A 181 -16.38 -8.14 -7.33
C GLN A 181 -15.56 -9.34 -6.86
N LYS A 182 -14.79 -9.96 -7.75
CA LYS A 182 -13.87 -11.03 -7.36
C LYS A 182 -12.84 -10.60 -6.32
N ILE A 183 -12.37 -9.34 -6.34
CA ILE A 183 -11.46 -8.83 -5.31
C ILE A 183 -12.17 -8.79 -3.95
N ILE A 184 -13.40 -8.29 -3.93
CA ILE A 184 -14.25 -8.21 -2.72
C ILE A 184 -14.53 -9.62 -2.18
N ASP A 185 -14.94 -10.54 -3.04
CA ASP A 185 -15.28 -11.92 -2.66
C ASP A 185 -14.07 -12.64 -2.06
N ASN A 186 -12.88 -12.44 -2.64
CA ASN A 186 -11.66 -13.03 -2.10
C ASN A 186 -11.23 -12.39 -0.78
N ARG A 187 -11.38 -11.07 -0.60
CA ARG A 187 -11.15 -10.42 0.69
C ARG A 187 -12.08 -10.98 1.76
N GLN A 188 -13.38 -11.10 1.46
CA GLN A 188 -14.37 -11.65 2.38
C GLN A 188 -14.04 -13.09 2.77
N ARG A 189 -13.77 -13.95 1.78
CA ARG A 189 -13.34 -15.33 2.01
C ARG A 189 -12.11 -15.38 2.91
N ALA A 190 -11.06 -14.63 2.57
CA ALA A 190 -9.80 -14.68 3.32
C ALA A 190 -9.93 -14.15 4.75
N SER A 191 -10.86 -13.24 5.01
CA SER A 191 -11.14 -12.72 6.36
C SER A 191 -11.81 -13.75 7.27
N VAL A 192 -12.65 -14.62 6.72
CA VAL A 192 -13.28 -15.72 7.48
C VAL A 192 -12.27 -16.79 7.86
N MET A 193 -11.25 -17.03 7.03
CA MET A 193 -10.28 -18.11 7.26
C MET A 193 -9.24 -17.83 8.36
N LEU A 194 -9.17 -16.60 8.87
CA LEU A 194 -8.30 -16.22 9.99
C LEU A 194 -9.01 -16.20 11.35
N GLY A 195 -10.34 -16.34 11.37
CA GLY A 195 -11.16 -16.53 12.58
C GLY A 195 -11.64 -17.96 12.72
#